data_AF-A0A2H1BRD4-F1
#
_entry.id   AF-A0A2H1BRD4-F1
#
_cell.length_a   1.000
_cell.length_b   1.000
_cell.length_c   1.000
_cell.angle_alpha   90.00
_cell.angle_beta   90.00
_cell.angle_gamma   90.00
#
_symmetry.space_group_name_H-M   'P 1'
#
loop_
_entity.id
_entity.type
_entity.pdbx_description
1 polymer ?
#
loop_
_entity_poly.entity_id
_entity_poly.type
_entity_poly.pdbx_seq_one_letter_code
_entity_poly.pdbx_strand_id
1 'polypeptide(L)'
;MSDGRLQKMDVDYSTTVDELIPAVKSLAQAGNIDGALEQCAGLEKQTRMVKLHVSNPLKASDAISTGRLLEVMVEILAEGGKWEQLNRHLETMTKKRNQLKQAVTKMVQKVLTYLDTTPDEETKLALIASLRNVTEGKIYVEVERARLTRELARIKESHGQIDEAASVLQELQVETFGSMEKKEKVEFMLEQIRLGLAKKDYIRTQIISRKISPKFFADGAHEELKLKYYHLMIELNLQDDQYLNISKHYWEVYNTKSIQEDEAKRLLALKHVIVYLLLAKYDNEQHDLMCRRKILGDMEKISAYL
;
A
#
# COMPACT_ATOMS: atom_id res chain seq x y z
N MET A 1 -19.70 -56.21 10.36
CA MET A 1 -19.25 -55.21 11.35
C MET A 1 -19.25 -53.87 10.64
N SER A 2 -20.19 -53.01 10.97
CA SER A 2 -20.36 -51.68 10.39
C SER A 2 -19.21 -50.78 10.84
N ASP A 3 -18.42 -50.32 9.87
CA ASP A 3 -17.31 -49.41 10.08
C ASP A 3 -17.86 -48.08 10.60
N GLY A 4 -17.71 -47.86 11.90
CA GLY A 4 -18.24 -46.74 12.68
C GLY A 4 -17.53 -45.43 12.37
N ARG A 5 -17.58 -44.98 11.11
CA ARG A 5 -17.31 -43.59 10.77
C ARG A 5 -18.47 -42.76 11.33
N LEU A 6 -18.29 -42.28 12.56
CA LEU A 6 -19.01 -41.13 13.10
C LEU A 6 -18.92 -40.00 12.08
N GLN A 7 -19.94 -39.90 11.23
CA GLN A 7 -20.15 -38.82 10.30
C GLN A 7 -20.52 -37.62 11.16
N LYS A 8 -19.49 -36.90 11.62
CA LYS A 8 -19.64 -35.68 12.40
C LYS A 8 -20.44 -34.73 11.51
N MET A 9 -21.70 -34.46 11.88
CA MET A 9 -22.61 -33.56 11.16
C MET A 9 -21.84 -32.29 10.78
N ASP A 10 -21.82 -31.99 9.48
CA ASP A 10 -21.41 -30.68 8.96
C ASP A 10 -22.50 -29.69 9.39
N VAL A 11 -22.34 -29.09 10.58
CA VAL A 11 -23.27 -28.09 11.12
C VAL A 11 -22.88 -26.74 10.54
N ASP A 12 -23.79 -26.13 9.77
CA ASP A 12 -23.65 -24.76 9.29
C ASP A 12 -23.91 -23.80 10.46
N TYR A 13 -22.86 -23.09 10.88
CA TYR A 13 -22.96 -22.11 11.97
C TYR A 13 -23.34 -20.72 11.48
N SER A 14 -23.53 -20.48 10.19
CA SER A 14 -23.84 -19.16 9.64
C SER A 14 -25.08 -18.52 10.30
N THR A 15 -26.16 -19.28 10.45
CA THR A 15 -27.41 -18.84 11.10
C THR A 15 -27.21 -18.53 12.58
N THR A 16 -26.46 -19.37 13.30
CA THR A 16 -26.14 -19.11 14.71
C THR A 16 -25.29 -17.86 14.89
N VAL A 17 -24.35 -17.60 13.97
CA VAL A 17 -23.55 -16.37 13.99
C VAL A 17 -24.42 -15.15 13.68
N ASP A 18 -25.34 -15.24 12.73
CA ASP A 18 -26.27 -14.16 12.40
C ASP A 18 -27.20 -13.78 13.57
N GLU A 19 -27.64 -14.77 14.35
CA GLU A 19 -28.46 -14.53 15.56
C GLU A 19 -27.63 -14.00 16.75
N LEU A 20 -26.36 -14.42 16.86
CA LEU A 20 -25.48 -14.02 17.95
C LEU A 20 -24.88 -12.63 17.74
N ILE A 21 -24.68 -12.16 16.51
CA ILE A 21 -24.12 -10.84 16.25
C ILE A 21 -24.93 -9.71 16.92
N PRO A 22 -26.27 -9.63 16.77
CA PRO A 22 -27.08 -8.62 17.45
C PRO A 22 -27.04 -8.75 18.98
N ALA A 23 -27.07 -9.97 19.51
CA ALA A 23 -27.05 -10.23 20.95
C ALA A 23 -25.70 -9.83 21.59
N VAL A 24 -24.60 -10.12 20.91
CA VAL A 24 -23.26 -9.74 21.38
C VAL A 24 -23.07 -8.22 21.28
N LYS A 25 -23.58 -7.57 20.22
CA LYS A 25 -23.55 -6.10 20.10
C LYS A 25 -24.37 -5.41 21.19
N SER A 26 -25.54 -5.93 21.54
CA SER A 26 -26.35 -5.37 22.63
C SER A 26 -25.69 -5.59 24.00
N LEU A 27 -25.05 -6.74 24.24
CA LEU A 27 -24.26 -6.99 25.45
C LEU A 27 -23.04 -6.08 25.57
N ALA A 28 -22.38 -5.78 24.44
CA ALA A 28 -21.27 -4.82 24.38
C ALA A 28 -21.75 -3.40 24.73
N GLN A 29 -22.90 -2.97 24.19
CA GLN A 29 -23.53 -1.69 24.53
C GLN A 29 -23.99 -1.62 25.99
N ALA A 30 -24.37 -2.75 26.59
CA ALA A 30 -24.69 -2.87 28.01
C ALA A 30 -23.45 -2.84 28.93
N GLY A 31 -22.23 -2.71 28.37
CA GLY A 31 -20.97 -2.59 29.11
C GLY A 31 -20.27 -3.91 29.43
N ASN A 32 -20.85 -5.06 29.07
CA ASN A 32 -20.23 -6.37 29.30
C ASN A 32 -19.42 -6.84 28.08
N ILE A 33 -18.32 -6.14 27.82
CA ILE A 33 -17.42 -6.41 26.67
C ILE A 33 -16.73 -7.77 26.82
N ASP A 34 -16.32 -8.16 28.03
CA ASP A 34 -15.59 -9.41 28.24
C ASP A 34 -16.49 -10.65 28.05
N GLY A 35 -17.74 -10.60 28.51
CA GLY A 35 -18.73 -11.66 28.28
C GLY A 35 -19.12 -11.81 26.81
N ALA A 36 -19.23 -10.68 26.09
CA ALA A 36 -19.44 -10.66 24.64
C ALA A 36 -18.28 -11.33 23.88
N LEU A 37 -17.04 -11.04 24.28
CA LEU A 37 -15.84 -11.65 23.69
C LEU A 37 -15.73 -13.15 23.98
N GLU A 38 -16.10 -13.61 25.18
CA GLU A 38 -16.11 -15.03 25.52
C GLU A 38 -17.12 -15.82 24.68
N GLN A 39 -18.32 -15.27 24.47
CA GLN A 39 -19.34 -15.88 23.61
C GLN A 39 -18.84 -15.99 22.16
N CYS A 40 -18.27 -14.91 21.62
CA CYS A 40 -17.65 -14.94 20.29
C CYS A 40 -16.48 -15.92 20.22
N ALA A 41 -15.60 -15.97 21.23
CA ALA A 41 -14.46 -16.88 21.26
C ALA A 41 -14.88 -18.36 21.38
N GLY A 42 -15.98 -18.64 22.08
CA GLY A 42 -16.58 -19.97 22.17
C GLY A 42 -17.05 -20.48 20.81
N LEU A 43 -17.80 -19.65 20.08
CA LEU A 43 -18.29 -19.97 18.73
C LEU A 43 -17.15 -20.00 17.70
N GLU A 44 -16.18 -19.11 17.83
CA GLU A 44 -14.97 -19.08 17.00
C GLU A 44 -14.17 -20.40 17.15
N LYS A 45 -14.11 -20.94 18.38
CA LYS A 45 -13.48 -22.25 18.61
C LYS A 45 -14.26 -23.38 17.94
N GLN A 46 -15.60 -23.33 17.94
CA GLN A 46 -16.44 -24.36 17.30
C GLN A 46 -16.30 -24.30 15.78
N THR A 47 -16.46 -23.12 15.19
CA THR A 47 -16.34 -22.86 13.75
C THR A 47 -14.93 -23.18 13.21
N ARG A 48 -13.87 -22.97 14.01
CA ARG A 48 -12.49 -23.39 13.65
C ARG A 48 -12.25 -24.90 13.72
N MET A 49 -12.87 -25.63 14.65
CA MET A 49 -12.56 -27.04 14.89
C MET A 49 -13.28 -28.02 13.96
N VAL A 50 -14.23 -27.55 13.14
CA VAL A 50 -14.85 -28.36 12.10
C VAL A 50 -13.80 -28.67 11.02
N LYS A 51 -13.46 -29.97 10.86
CA LYS A 51 -12.37 -30.40 9.98
C LYS A 51 -12.74 -30.25 8.49
N LEU A 52 -11.84 -29.60 7.76
CA LEU A 52 -11.72 -29.65 6.30
C LEU A 52 -11.63 -31.10 5.77
N HIS A 53 -12.76 -31.71 5.45
CA HIS A 53 -12.86 -32.73 4.38
C HIS A 53 -13.05 -32.03 3.03
N VAL A 54 -12.15 -32.33 2.09
CA VAL A 54 -11.75 -31.53 0.91
C VAL A 54 -12.79 -31.52 -0.23
N SER A 55 -13.97 -32.12 -0.07
CA SER A 55 -14.84 -32.45 -1.21
C SER A 55 -16.18 -31.70 -1.31
N ASN A 56 -16.46 -30.68 -0.50
CA ASN A 56 -17.80 -30.07 -0.46
C ASN A 56 -17.79 -28.52 -0.52
N PRO A 57 -18.52 -27.86 -1.46
CA PRO A 57 -18.61 -26.39 -1.59
C PRO A 57 -19.21 -25.68 -0.37
N LEU A 58 -19.83 -26.42 0.57
CA LEU A 58 -20.37 -25.90 1.83
C LEU A 58 -19.29 -25.34 2.79
N LYS A 59 -17.99 -25.64 2.57
CA LYS A 59 -16.88 -25.21 3.47
C LYS A 59 -16.38 -23.78 3.27
N ALA A 60 -16.90 -23.06 2.27
CA ALA A 60 -16.67 -21.63 2.14
C ALA A 60 -17.46 -20.83 3.22
N SER A 61 -18.60 -21.37 3.69
CA SER A 61 -19.46 -20.75 4.68
C SER A 61 -18.74 -20.55 6.03
N ASP A 62 -18.00 -21.55 6.50
CA ASP A 62 -17.38 -21.50 7.83
C ASP A 62 -16.18 -20.54 7.93
N ALA A 63 -15.40 -20.40 6.85
CA ALA A 63 -14.35 -19.39 6.78
C ALA A 63 -14.92 -17.97 6.78
N ILE A 64 -16.09 -17.80 6.14
CA ILE A 64 -16.84 -16.54 6.15
C ILE A 64 -17.39 -16.28 7.56
N SER A 65 -18.00 -17.26 8.21
CA SER A 65 -18.55 -17.17 9.57
C SER A 65 -17.47 -16.86 10.62
N THR A 66 -16.32 -17.55 10.55
CA THR A 66 -15.18 -17.28 11.44
C THR A 66 -14.62 -15.88 11.19
N GLY A 67 -14.54 -15.44 9.93
CA GLY A 67 -14.13 -14.08 9.58
C GLY A 67 -15.09 -13.02 10.12
N ARG A 68 -16.40 -13.24 10.00
CA ARG A 68 -17.43 -12.33 10.53
C ARG A 68 -17.41 -12.24 12.06
N LEU A 69 -17.19 -13.37 12.75
CA LEU A 69 -17.00 -13.37 14.21
C LEU A 69 -15.79 -12.52 14.60
N LEU A 70 -14.66 -12.68 13.91
CA LEU A 70 -13.47 -11.86 14.15
C LEU A 70 -13.72 -10.37 13.87
N GLU A 71 -14.42 -10.04 12.79
CA GLU A 71 -14.82 -8.66 12.47
C GLU A 71 -15.62 -8.08 13.63
N VAL A 72 -16.66 -8.78 14.10
CA VAL A 72 -17.54 -8.32 15.19
C VAL A 72 -16.78 -8.14 16.50
N MET A 73 -15.84 -9.04 16.82
CA MET A 73 -14.96 -8.87 17.98
C MET A 73 -14.10 -7.60 17.87
N VAL A 74 -13.61 -7.27 16.67
CA VAL A 74 -12.89 -6.02 16.41
C VAL A 74 -13.82 -4.82 16.55
N GLU A 75 -15.04 -4.87 16.02
CA GLU A 75 -16.03 -3.78 16.14
C GLU A 75 -16.33 -3.47 17.61
N ILE A 76 -16.60 -4.50 18.42
CA ILE A 76 -16.91 -4.35 19.86
C ILE A 76 -15.73 -3.73 20.62
N LEU A 77 -14.51 -4.16 20.33
CA LEU A 77 -13.31 -3.64 21.00
C LEU A 77 -12.98 -2.20 20.57
N ALA A 78 -13.20 -1.86 19.30
CA ALA A 78 -13.00 -0.53 18.76
C ALA A 78 -14.07 0.46 19.27
N GLU A 79 -15.36 0.08 19.25
CA GLU A 79 -16.46 0.89 19.79
C GLU A 79 -16.35 1.07 21.31
N GLY A 80 -15.87 0.04 22.01
CA GLY A 80 -15.59 0.12 23.44
C GLY A 80 -14.34 0.91 23.82
N GLY A 81 -13.57 1.42 22.84
CA GLY A 81 -12.33 2.18 23.06
C GLY A 81 -11.19 1.39 23.73
N LYS A 82 -11.28 0.05 23.78
CA LYS A 82 -10.31 -0.82 24.48
C LYS A 82 -9.19 -1.27 23.54
N TRP A 83 -8.40 -0.32 23.05
CA TRP A 83 -7.35 -0.54 22.05
C TRP A 83 -6.23 -1.50 22.50
N GLU A 84 -5.85 -1.49 23.79
CA GLU A 84 -4.88 -2.46 24.31
C GLU A 84 -5.40 -3.90 24.23
N GLN A 85 -6.69 -4.10 24.56
CA GLN A 85 -7.31 -5.42 24.49
C GLN A 85 -7.40 -5.88 23.03
N LEU A 86 -7.68 -4.96 22.10
CA LEU A 86 -7.63 -5.23 20.67
C LEU A 86 -6.24 -5.72 20.23
N ASN A 87 -5.17 -5.05 20.63
CA ASN A 87 -3.80 -5.46 20.30
C ASN A 87 -3.48 -6.88 20.81
N ARG A 88 -3.82 -7.18 22.07
CA ARG A 88 -3.65 -8.54 22.64
C ARG A 88 -4.50 -9.57 21.90
N HIS A 89 -5.71 -9.21 21.51
CA HIS A 89 -6.61 -10.08 20.76
C HIS A 89 -6.06 -10.40 19.37
N LEU A 90 -5.53 -9.41 18.64
CA LEU A 90 -4.92 -9.60 17.33
C LEU A 90 -3.73 -10.56 17.36
N GLU A 91 -2.87 -10.43 18.36
CA GLU A 91 -1.77 -11.35 18.59
C GLU A 91 -2.26 -12.76 18.92
N THR A 92 -3.23 -12.87 19.83
CA THR A 92 -3.77 -14.15 20.27
C THR A 92 -4.41 -14.90 19.12
N MET A 93 -5.32 -14.27 18.37
CA MET A 93 -6.03 -14.89 17.24
C MET A 93 -5.08 -15.28 16.11
N THR A 94 -3.99 -14.54 15.92
CA THR A 94 -2.94 -14.86 14.95
C THR A 94 -2.10 -16.06 15.35
N LYS A 95 -1.76 -16.18 16.64
CA LYS A 95 -0.92 -17.27 17.17
C LYS A 95 -1.71 -18.56 17.42
N LYS A 96 -3.05 -18.52 17.41
CA LYS A 96 -3.90 -19.70 17.62
C LYS A 96 -3.68 -20.77 16.53
N ARG A 97 -3.53 -22.03 16.98
CA ARG A 97 -3.35 -23.19 16.10
C ARG A 97 -4.60 -23.41 15.24
N ASN A 98 -4.38 -23.65 13.93
CA ASN A 98 -5.41 -23.89 12.92
C ASN A 98 -6.32 -22.69 12.60
N GLN A 99 -5.86 -21.44 12.81
CA GLN A 99 -6.63 -20.29 12.35
C GLN A 99 -6.73 -20.24 10.82
N LEU A 100 -7.92 -19.94 10.31
CA LEU A 100 -8.17 -19.82 8.88
C LEU A 100 -7.53 -18.54 8.34
N LYS A 101 -6.73 -18.67 7.27
CA LYS A 101 -6.01 -17.54 6.64
C LYS A 101 -6.96 -16.42 6.20
N GLN A 102 -8.08 -16.77 5.57
CA GLN A 102 -9.10 -15.82 5.12
C GLN A 102 -9.75 -15.06 6.28
N ALA A 103 -9.95 -15.72 7.44
CA ALA A 103 -10.51 -15.07 8.62
C ALA A 103 -9.53 -14.04 9.21
N VAL A 104 -8.22 -14.36 9.22
CA VAL A 104 -7.17 -13.40 9.62
C VAL A 104 -7.10 -12.21 8.66
N THR A 105 -7.18 -12.44 7.34
CA THR A 105 -7.22 -11.33 6.35
C THR A 105 -8.38 -10.38 6.61
N LYS A 106 -9.59 -10.91 6.79
CA LYS A 106 -10.79 -10.12 7.09
C LYS A 106 -10.67 -9.34 8.40
N MET A 107 -10.15 -9.98 9.44
CA MET A 107 -9.87 -9.33 10.72
C MET A 107 -8.91 -8.15 10.54
N VAL A 108 -7.79 -8.33 9.85
CA VAL A 108 -6.82 -7.26 9.59
C VAL A 108 -7.45 -6.13 8.78
N GLN A 109 -8.17 -6.45 7.70
CA GLN A 109 -8.88 -5.46 6.87
C GLN A 109 -9.87 -4.62 7.67
N LYS A 110 -10.61 -5.25 8.60
CA LYS A 110 -11.54 -4.53 9.46
C LYS A 110 -10.81 -3.60 10.43
N VAL A 111 -9.73 -4.04 11.05
CA VAL A 111 -8.93 -3.18 11.94
C VAL A 111 -8.38 -1.97 11.17
N LEU A 112 -7.98 -2.15 9.91
CA LEU A 112 -7.51 -1.03 9.07
C LEU A 112 -8.54 0.08 8.93
N THR A 113 -9.83 -0.26 8.80
CA THR A 113 -10.89 0.76 8.71
C THR A 113 -11.04 1.60 9.99
N TYR A 114 -10.65 1.04 11.14
CA TYR A 114 -10.69 1.73 12.42
C TYR A 114 -9.42 2.54 12.74
N LEU A 115 -8.36 2.45 11.92
CA LEU A 115 -7.14 3.24 12.14
C LEU A 115 -7.41 4.74 12.11
N ASP A 116 -8.35 5.20 11.29
CA ASP A 116 -8.69 6.62 11.16
C ASP A 116 -9.65 7.11 12.26
N THR A 117 -10.35 6.19 12.93
CA THR A 117 -11.24 6.51 14.07
C THR A 117 -10.52 6.51 15.42
N THR A 118 -9.21 6.24 15.44
CA THR A 118 -8.44 6.25 16.69
C THR A 118 -8.39 7.66 17.28
N PRO A 119 -8.61 7.83 18.60
CA PRO A 119 -8.67 9.15 19.22
C PRO A 119 -7.29 9.80 19.38
N ASP A 120 -6.26 8.98 19.66
CA ASP A 120 -4.91 9.44 19.97
C ASP A 120 -3.88 8.88 18.99
N GLU A 121 -2.90 9.71 18.64
CA GLU A 121 -1.79 9.34 17.75
C GLU A 121 -0.90 8.24 18.33
N GLU A 122 -0.69 8.22 19.66
CA GLU A 122 0.03 7.15 20.35
C GLU A 122 -0.69 5.79 20.21
N THR A 123 -2.01 5.80 20.36
CA THR A 123 -2.85 4.61 20.19
C THR A 123 -2.80 4.11 18.74
N LYS A 124 -2.79 5.04 17.78
CA LYS A 124 -2.62 4.73 16.35
C LYS A 124 -1.28 4.05 16.09
N LEU A 125 -0.19 4.60 16.63
CA LEU A 125 1.16 4.03 16.51
C LEU A 125 1.26 2.63 17.14
N ALA A 126 0.69 2.44 18.33
CA ALA A 126 0.67 1.14 19.00
C ALA A 126 -0.09 0.08 18.18
N LEU A 127 -1.26 0.44 17.65
CA LEU A 127 -2.07 -0.44 16.80
C LEU A 127 -1.34 -0.81 15.50
N ILE A 128 -0.69 0.17 14.85
CA ILE A 128 0.12 -0.08 13.65
C ILE A 128 1.29 -1.02 13.97
N ALA A 129 1.99 -0.84 15.09
CA ALA A 129 3.08 -1.70 15.50
C ALA A 129 2.60 -3.15 15.73
N SER A 130 1.49 -3.33 16.44
CA SER A 130 0.87 -4.65 16.65
C SER A 130 0.46 -5.30 15.32
N LEU A 131 -0.13 -4.54 14.39
CA LEU A 131 -0.50 -5.06 13.08
C LEU A 131 0.71 -5.43 12.22
N ARG A 132 1.81 -4.68 12.27
CA ARG A 132 3.06 -5.03 11.57
C ARG A 132 3.64 -6.34 12.12
N ASN A 133 3.64 -6.54 13.44
CA ASN A 133 4.09 -7.79 14.06
C ASN A 133 3.19 -8.97 13.66
N VAL A 134 1.88 -8.76 13.62
CA VAL A 134 0.89 -9.79 13.27
C VAL A 134 0.95 -10.18 11.78
N THR A 135 1.32 -9.25 10.90
CA THR A 135 1.39 -9.46 9.45
C THR A 135 2.78 -9.93 8.98
N GLU A 136 3.76 -10.00 9.88
CA GLU A 136 5.11 -10.45 9.55
C GLU A 136 5.15 -11.91 9.09
N GLY A 137 5.85 -12.17 7.98
CA GLY A 137 6.04 -13.52 7.42
C GLY A 137 4.81 -14.15 6.75
N LYS A 138 3.70 -13.42 6.60
CA LYS A 138 2.45 -13.95 6.04
C LYS A 138 2.15 -13.41 4.64
N ILE A 139 2.34 -14.26 3.63
CA ILE A 139 2.17 -13.93 2.21
C ILE A 139 0.74 -13.41 1.88
N TYR A 140 -0.28 -13.90 2.58
CA TYR A 140 -1.69 -13.59 2.30
C TYR A 140 -2.17 -12.23 2.87
N VAL A 141 -1.33 -11.49 3.58
CA VAL A 141 -1.61 -10.14 4.11
C VAL A 141 -0.52 -9.13 3.77
N GLU A 142 0.30 -9.41 2.75
CA GLU A 142 1.41 -8.52 2.33
C GLU A 142 0.93 -7.16 1.84
N VAL A 143 -0.18 -7.11 1.10
CA VAL A 143 -0.76 -5.85 0.61
C VAL A 143 -1.19 -4.95 1.78
N GLU A 144 -1.85 -5.54 2.77
CA GLU A 144 -2.28 -4.80 3.97
C GLU A 144 -1.09 -4.32 4.80
N ARG A 145 -0.02 -5.14 4.89
CA ARG A 145 1.23 -4.74 5.53
C ARG A 145 1.89 -3.56 4.80
N ALA A 146 1.86 -3.55 3.47
CA ALA A 146 2.40 -2.45 2.67
C ALA A 146 1.65 -1.13 2.98
N ARG A 147 0.31 -1.18 2.98
CA ARG A 147 -0.55 -0.03 3.30
C ARG A 147 -0.30 0.50 4.72
N LEU A 148 -0.22 -0.39 5.71
CA LEU A 148 0.15 -0.03 7.09
C LEU A 148 1.49 0.67 7.19
N THR A 149 2.47 0.19 6.44
CA THR A 149 3.82 0.74 6.48
C THR A 149 3.87 2.11 5.80
N ARG A 150 3.04 2.34 4.78
CA ARG A 150 2.87 3.68 4.18
C ARG A 150 2.30 4.68 5.19
N GLU A 151 1.25 4.30 5.92
CA GLU A 151 0.67 5.17 6.95
C GLU A 151 1.67 5.42 8.09
N LEU A 152 2.43 4.40 8.51
CA LEU A 152 3.50 4.59 9.50
C LEU A 152 4.56 5.58 9.02
N ALA A 153 4.99 5.47 7.76
CA ALA A 153 5.96 6.40 7.17
C ALA A 153 5.41 7.83 7.14
N ARG A 154 4.13 8.00 6.80
CA ARG A 154 3.45 9.32 6.80
C ARG A 154 3.39 9.94 8.20
N ILE A 155 3.08 9.16 9.22
CA ILE A 155 3.07 9.63 10.62
C ILE A 155 4.48 10.01 11.05
N LYS A 156 5.50 9.20 10.74
CA LYS A 156 6.89 9.56 11.07
C LYS A 156 7.35 10.82 10.35
N GLU A 157 6.92 11.01 9.11
CA GLU A 157 7.20 12.23 8.35
C GLU A 157 6.55 13.47 8.97
N SER A 158 5.31 13.39 9.46
CA SER A 158 4.66 14.54 10.14
C SER A 158 5.36 14.92 11.44
N HIS A 159 6.04 13.98 12.09
CA HIS A 159 6.92 14.23 13.24
C HIS A 159 8.33 14.71 12.86
N GLY A 160 8.61 14.92 11.57
CA GLY A 160 9.93 15.34 11.07
C GLY A 160 10.98 14.22 11.04
N GLN A 161 10.61 12.97 11.34
CA GLN A 161 11.51 11.80 11.34
C GLN A 161 11.62 11.19 9.94
N ILE A 162 12.10 11.99 8.97
CA ILE A 162 12.19 11.60 7.56
C ILE A 162 13.12 10.39 7.38
N ASP A 163 14.22 10.32 8.14
CA ASP A 163 15.20 9.24 8.05
C ASP A 163 14.60 7.87 8.38
N GLU A 164 13.80 7.83 9.45
CA GLU A 164 13.11 6.62 9.88
C GLU A 164 11.97 6.26 8.94
N ALA A 165 11.19 7.25 8.49
CA ALA A 165 10.11 7.05 7.52
C ALA A 165 10.65 6.42 6.21
N ALA A 166 11.75 6.96 5.69
CA ALA A 166 12.40 6.44 4.49
C ALA A 166 12.90 5.00 4.70
N SER A 167 13.52 4.71 5.85
CA SER A 167 14.10 3.38 6.12
C SER A 167 13.02 2.32 6.25
N VAL A 168 11.95 2.63 7.00
CA VAL A 168 10.79 1.74 7.17
C VAL A 168 10.08 1.44 5.86
N LEU A 169 9.92 2.44 4.99
CA LEU A 169 9.29 2.24 3.69
C LEU A 169 10.18 1.45 2.72
N GLN A 170 11.50 1.61 2.80
CA GLN A 170 12.48 0.91 1.95
C GLN A 170 12.70 -0.57 2.32
N GLU A 171 12.45 -0.96 3.57
CA GLU A 171 12.48 -2.37 3.99
C GLU A 171 11.48 -3.24 3.21
N LEU A 172 10.38 -2.65 2.75
CA LEU A 172 9.39 -3.33 1.92
C LEU A 172 9.82 -3.37 0.45
N GLN A 173 10.11 -4.58 -0.03
CA GLN A 173 10.35 -4.85 -1.45
C GLN A 173 9.03 -5.05 -2.20
N VAL A 174 8.26 -3.97 -2.38
CA VAL A 174 6.91 -3.99 -3.01
C VAL A 174 6.88 -4.54 -4.43
N GLU A 175 8.02 -4.54 -5.12
CA GLU A 175 8.16 -5.14 -6.45
C GLU A 175 7.85 -6.64 -6.46
N THR A 176 8.18 -7.35 -5.38
CA THR A 176 8.04 -8.81 -5.24
C THR A 176 6.60 -9.25 -4.96
N PHE A 177 5.71 -8.34 -4.57
CA PHE A 177 4.35 -8.69 -4.16
C PHE A 177 3.49 -9.05 -5.37
N GLY A 178 3.24 -10.35 -5.60
CA GLY A 178 2.48 -10.83 -6.75
C GLY A 178 1.02 -10.41 -6.76
N SER A 179 0.42 -10.19 -5.59
CA SER A 179 -1.00 -9.87 -5.38
C SER A 179 -1.34 -8.38 -5.48
N MET A 180 -0.33 -7.50 -5.58
CA MET A 180 -0.51 -6.06 -5.59
C MET A 180 -0.67 -5.51 -7.00
N GLU A 181 -1.59 -4.56 -7.18
CA GLU A 181 -1.80 -3.92 -8.47
C GLU A 181 -0.57 -3.16 -8.95
N LYS A 182 -0.32 -3.17 -10.27
CA LYS A 182 0.84 -2.49 -10.86
C LYS A 182 0.86 -0.99 -10.56
N LYS A 183 -0.31 -0.34 -10.57
CA LYS A 183 -0.46 1.08 -10.24
C LYS A 183 -0.04 1.36 -8.80
N GLU A 184 -0.58 0.60 -7.84
CA GLU A 184 -0.26 0.73 -6.43
C GLU A 184 1.25 0.51 -6.19
N LYS A 185 1.87 -0.48 -6.84
CA LYS A 185 3.34 -0.69 -6.78
C LYS A 185 4.12 0.54 -7.22
N VAL A 186 3.73 1.17 -8.32
CA VAL A 186 4.42 2.36 -8.84
C VAL A 186 4.26 3.53 -7.88
N GLU A 187 3.06 3.75 -7.33
CA GLU A 187 2.83 4.77 -6.30
C GLU A 187 3.74 4.57 -5.08
N PHE A 188 3.88 3.32 -4.60
CA PHE A 188 4.79 3.02 -3.50
C PHE A 188 6.26 3.29 -3.85
N MET A 189 6.71 2.91 -5.05
CA MET A 189 8.08 3.19 -5.48
C MET A 189 8.36 4.69 -5.63
N LEU A 190 7.39 5.47 -6.13
CA LEU A 190 7.50 6.93 -6.20
C LEU A 190 7.61 7.56 -4.81
N GLU A 191 6.85 7.04 -3.85
CA GLU A 191 6.90 7.51 -2.47
C GLU A 191 8.25 7.19 -1.81
N GLN A 192 8.80 6.00 -2.07
CA GLN A 192 10.17 5.64 -1.65
C GLN A 192 11.23 6.57 -2.25
N ILE A 193 11.07 6.96 -3.52
CA ILE A 193 11.97 7.92 -4.18
C ILE A 193 11.84 9.30 -3.52
N ARG A 194 10.62 9.79 -3.27
CA ARG A 194 10.38 11.08 -2.61
C ARG A 194 11.04 11.16 -1.24
N LEU A 195 10.81 10.16 -0.39
CA LEU A 195 11.43 10.09 0.94
C LEU A 195 12.95 9.89 0.86
N GLY A 196 13.42 9.12 -0.12
CA GLY A 196 14.85 8.94 -0.40
C GLY A 196 15.56 10.24 -0.79
N LEU A 197 14.92 11.08 -1.60
CA LEU A 197 15.41 12.42 -1.95
C LEU A 197 15.43 13.36 -0.73
N ALA A 198 14.38 13.33 0.09
CA ALA A 198 14.33 14.13 1.32
C ALA A 198 15.44 13.74 2.32
N LYS A 199 15.75 12.44 2.41
CA LYS A 199 16.89 11.90 3.17
C LYS A 199 18.26 12.19 2.53
N LYS A 200 18.30 12.66 1.28
CA LYS A 200 19.52 12.82 0.47
C LYS A 200 20.27 11.51 0.22
N ASP A 201 19.57 10.38 0.20
CA ASP A 201 20.13 9.08 -0.17
C ASP A 201 19.97 8.85 -1.68
N TYR A 202 20.84 9.49 -2.46
CA TYR A 202 20.74 9.50 -3.92
C TYR A 202 21.06 8.14 -4.55
N ILE A 203 22.00 7.39 -3.97
CA ILE A 203 22.40 6.07 -4.50
C ILE A 203 21.23 5.09 -4.41
N ARG A 204 20.56 4.99 -3.25
CA ARG A 204 19.40 4.10 -3.11
C ARG A 204 18.24 4.56 -3.97
N THR A 205 18.00 5.87 -4.03
CA THR A 205 16.95 6.45 -4.89
C THR A 205 17.17 6.09 -6.37
N GLN A 206 18.41 6.11 -6.85
CA GLN A 206 18.75 5.72 -8.22
C GLN A 206 18.57 4.21 -8.47
N ILE A 207 18.79 3.36 -7.47
CA ILE A 207 18.51 1.92 -7.57
C ILE A 207 17.00 1.70 -7.68
N ILE A 208 16.21 2.43 -6.90
CA ILE A 208 14.74 2.31 -6.90
C ILE A 208 14.14 2.80 -8.21
N SER A 209 14.65 3.90 -8.78
CA SER A 209 14.13 4.42 -10.04
C SER A 209 14.29 3.45 -11.22
N ARG A 210 15.39 2.69 -11.26
CA ARG A 210 15.62 1.66 -12.29
C ARG A 210 14.62 0.50 -12.25
N LYS A 211 13.92 0.30 -11.12
CA LYS A 211 12.89 -0.74 -10.97
C LYS A 211 11.58 -0.35 -11.64
N ILE A 212 11.34 0.94 -11.86
CA ILE A 212 10.14 1.44 -12.53
C ILE A 212 10.34 1.31 -14.05
N SER A 213 9.50 0.50 -14.69
CA SER A 213 9.55 0.34 -16.15
C SER A 213 8.93 1.54 -16.86
N PRO A 214 9.65 2.23 -17.78
CA PRO A 214 9.09 3.34 -18.55
C PRO A 214 7.87 2.96 -19.41
N LYS A 215 7.73 1.68 -19.76
CA LYS A 215 6.57 1.17 -20.51
C LYS A 215 5.26 1.33 -19.75
N PHE A 216 5.30 1.36 -18.41
CA PHE A 216 4.12 1.57 -17.58
C PHE A 216 3.48 2.95 -17.82
N PHE A 217 4.27 3.94 -18.20
CA PHE A 217 3.80 5.31 -18.44
C PHE A 217 3.33 5.56 -19.87
N ALA A 218 3.32 4.55 -20.74
CA ALA A 218 2.75 4.65 -22.07
C ALA A 218 1.21 4.71 -22.03
N ASP A 219 0.61 4.15 -20.97
CA ASP A 219 -0.83 4.17 -20.77
C ASP A 219 -1.29 5.56 -20.29
N GLY A 220 -2.17 6.20 -21.06
CA GLY A 220 -2.67 7.56 -20.76
C GLY A 220 -3.41 7.68 -19.43
N ALA A 221 -3.86 6.57 -18.83
CA ALA A 221 -4.50 6.54 -17.52
C ALA A 221 -3.54 6.86 -16.35
N HIS A 222 -2.23 6.87 -16.59
CA HIS A 222 -1.20 7.07 -15.56
C HIS A 222 -0.39 8.35 -15.77
N GLU A 223 -0.97 9.34 -16.46
CA GLU A 223 -0.30 10.60 -16.79
C GLU A 223 0.17 11.36 -15.55
N GLU A 224 -0.63 11.45 -14.49
CA GLU A 224 -0.23 12.09 -13.24
C GLU A 224 0.98 11.41 -12.59
N LEU A 225 1.03 10.07 -12.62
CA LEU A 225 2.15 9.29 -12.09
C LEU A 225 3.40 9.47 -12.94
N LYS A 226 3.24 9.60 -14.26
CA LYS A 226 4.33 9.91 -15.19
C LYS A 226 4.96 11.26 -14.86
N LEU A 227 4.15 12.30 -14.64
CA LEU A 227 4.65 13.63 -14.30
C LEU A 227 5.39 13.61 -12.96
N LYS A 228 4.79 13.02 -11.91
CA LYS A 228 5.45 12.88 -10.60
C LYS A 228 6.79 12.14 -10.70
N TYR A 229 6.84 11.04 -11.46
CA TYR A 229 8.07 10.29 -11.71
C TYR A 229 9.16 11.16 -12.31
N TYR A 230 8.87 11.86 -13.41
CA TYR A 230 9.89 12.66 -14.09
C TYR A 230 10.35 13.87 -13.26
N HIS A 231 9.45 14.50 -12.49
CA HIS A 231 9.86 15.55 -11.55
C HIS A 231 10.89 15.05 -10.53
N LEU A 232 10.64 13.90 -9.89
CA LEU A 232 11.58 13.29 -8.95
C LEU A 232 12.90 12.87 -9.63
N MET A 233 12.85 12.43 -10.89
CA MET A 233 14.04 12.09 -11.67
C MET A 233 14.88 13.29 -12.08
N ILE A 234 14.25 14.44 -12.33
CA ILE A 234 14.97 15.68 -12.58
C ILE A 234 15.71 16.10 -11.32
N GLU A 235 15.06 16.07 -10.15
CA GLU A 235 15.70 16.40 -8.86
C GLU A 235 16.88 15.47 -8.54
N LEU A 236 16.73 14.16 -8.79
CA LEU A 236 17.80 13.18 -8.61
C LEU A 236 19.00 13.49 -9.50
N ASN A 237 18.77 13.65 -10.81
CA ASN A 237 19.85 13.84 -11.78
C ASN A 237 20.52 15.22 -11.68
N LEU A 238 19.83 16.21 -11.09
CA LEU A 238 20.40 17.53 -10.82
C LEU A 238 21.54 17.46 -9.80
N GLN A 239 21.48 16.52 -8.85
CA GLN A 239 22.54 16.33 -7.85
C GLN A 239 23.81 15.70 -8.44
N ASP A 240 23.65 14.83 -9.45
CA ASP A 240 24.75 14.17 -10.15
C ASP A 240 25.26 14.96 -11.38
N ASP A 241 24.78 16.19 -11.59
CA ASP A 241 25.06 17.03 -12.77
C ASP A 241 24.83 16.32 -14.12
N GLN A 242 23.87 15.38 -14.17
CA GLN A 242 23.55 14.61 -15.36
C GLN A 242 22.57 15.37 -16.28
N TYR A 243 23.00 16.54 -16.76
CA TYR A 243 22.18 17.45 -17.56
C TYR A 243 21.58 16.83 -18.82
N LEU A 244 22.28 15.87 -19.45
CA LEU A 244 21.78 15.13 -20.61
C LEU A 244 20.53 14.30 -20.26
N ASN A 245 20.54 13.66 -19.10
CA ASN A 245 19.41 12.83 -18.64
C ASN A 245 18.23 13.71 -18.22
N ILE A 246 18.49 14.83 -17.55
CA ILE A 246 17.47 15.84 -17.22
C ILE A 246 16.75 16.30 -18.50
N SER A 247 17.53 16.61 -19.53
CA SER A 247 17.04 17.03 -20.85
C SER A 247 16.19 15.95 -21.55
N LYS A 248 16.50 14.66 -21.37
CA LYS A 248 15.67 13.54 -21.84
C LYS A 248 14.37 13.40 -21.04
N HIS A 249 14.42 13.59 -19.72
CA HIS A 249 13.22 13.54 -18.86
C HIS A 249 12.25 14.68 -19.16
N TYR A 250 12.73 15.92 -19.34
CA TYR A 250 11.87 17.03 -19.75
C TYR A 250 11.27 16.83 -21.16
N TRP A 251 11.96 16.10 -22.04
CA TRP A 251 11.41 15.73 -23.34
C TRP A 251 10.24 14.74 -23.22
N GLU A 252 10.34 13.76 -22.31
CA GLU A 252 9.22 12.84 -22.02
C GLU A 252 8.03 13.56 -21.37
N VAL A 253 8.30 14.58 -20.55
CA VAL A 253 7.30 15.50 -20.00
C VAL A 253 6.65 16.30 -21.13
N TYR A 254 7.41 16.81 -22.10
CA TYR A 254 6.88 17.51 -23.27
C TYR A 254 5.97 16.64 -24.14
N ASN A 255 6.29 15.35 -24.30
CA ASN A 255 5.49 14.40 -25.10
C ASN A 255 4.18 13.96 -24.42
N THR A 256 3.88 14.49 -23.24
CA THR A 256 2.72 14.11 -22.43
C THR A 256 1.50 14.94 -22.85
N LYS A 257 0.35 14.29 -23.08
CA LYS A 257 -0.82 14.90 -23.77
C LYS A 257 -1.34 16.16 -23.07
N SER A 258 -1.49 16.09 -21.75
CA SER A 258 -1.92 17.20 -20.90
C SER A 258 -0.99 18.42 -20.98
N ILE A 259 0.29 18.22 -21.31
CA ILE A 259 1.26 19.30 -21.47
C ILE A 259 1.28 19.85 -22.89
N GLN A 260 0.93 19.03 -23.89
CA GLN A 260 0.80 19.49 -25.27
C GLN A 260 -0.43 20.38 -25.48
N GLU A 261 -1.50 20.15 -24.71
CA GLU A 261 -2.73 20.95 -24.73
C GLU A 261 -2.54 22.36 -24.15
N ASP A 262 -1.66 22.53 -23.15
CA ASP A 262 -1.38 23.81 -22.50
C ASP A 262 -0.12 24.46 -23.10
N GLU A 263 -0.32 25.50 -23.92
CA GLU A 263 0.77 26.19 -24.61
C GLU A 263 1.82 26.79 -23.66
N ALA A 264 1.43 27.31 -22.50
CA ALA A 264 2.38 27.91 -21.56
C ALA A 264 3.29 26.84 -20.94
N LYS A 265 2.73 25.69 -20.54
CA LYS A 265 3.51 24.57 -19.99
C LYS A 265 4.36 23.90 -21.06
N ARG A 266 3.86 23.78 -22.28
CA ARG A 266 4.61 23.27 -23.44
C ARG A 266 5.87 24.09 -23.68
N LEU A 267 5.73 25.42 -23.75
CA LEU A 267 6.86 26.33 -23.96
C LEU A 267 7.83 26.27 -22.79
N LEU A 268 7.33 26.20 -21.54
CA LEU A 268 8.17 26.10 -20.36
C LEU A 268 8.98 24.79 -20.35
N ALA A 269 8.35 23.64 -20.64
CA ALA A 269 9.06 22.36 -20.75
C ALA A 269 10.14 22.44 -21.83
N LEU A 270 9.82 22.99 -23.00
CA LEU A 270 10.78 23.15 -24.11
C LEU A 270 11.97 24.06 -23.73
N LYS A 271 11.73 25.16 -23.00
CA LYS A 271 12.80 26.01 -22.46
C LYS A 271 13.77 25.21 -21.58
N HIS A 272 13.24 24.42 -20.64
CA HIS A 272 14.07 23.58 -19.77
C HIS A 272 14.86 22.53 -20.58
N VAL A 273 14.23 21.89 -21.57
CA VAL A 273 14.89 20.93 -22.47
C VAL A 273 16.12 21.54 -23.14
N ILE A 274 16.03 22.77 -23.64
CA ILE A 274 17.13 23.44 -24.35
C ILE A 274 18.25 23.83 -23.38
N VAL A 275 17.91 24.48 -22.26
CA VAL A 275 18.89 24.96 -21.28
C VAL A 275 19.73 23.78 -20.77
N TYR A 276 19.10 22.67 -20.39
CA TYR A 276 19.84 21.50 -19.91
C TYR A 276 20.62 20.78 -21.01
N LEU A 277 20.20 20.86 -22.28
CA LEU A 277 20.97 20.32 -23.40
C LEU A 277 22.24 21.14 -23.68
N LEU A 278 22.19 22.46 -23.48
CA LEU A 278 23.35 23.36 -23.62
C LEU A 278 24.33 23.23 -22.46
N LEU A 279 23.83 22.99 -21.24
CA LEU A 279 24.66 22.75 -20.05
C LEU A 279 25.32 21.36 -20.05
N ALA A 280 24.80 20.40 -20.83
CA ALA A 280 25.39 19.08 -20.94
C ALA A 280 26.78 19.13 -21.61
N LYS A 281 27.69 18.26 -21.16
CA LYS A 281 29.00 18.08 -21.80
C LYS A 281 28.82 17.66 -23.25
N TYR A 282 29.72 18.11 -24.11
CA TYR A 282 29.70 17.74 -25.52
C TYR A 282 29.88 16.24 -25.68
N ASP A 283 28.89 15.60 -26.30
CA ASP A 283 28.86 14.17 -26.58
C ASP A 283 28.11 13.94 -27.91
N ASN A 284 28.35 12.80 -28.55
CA ASN A 284 27.70 12.43 -29.80
C ASN A 284 26.17 12.39 -29.65
N GLU A 285 25.68 11.90 -28.50
CA GLU A 285 24.25 11.91 -28.18
C GLU A 285 23.70 13.33 -28.01
N GLN A 286 24.49 14.22 -27.40
CA GLN A 286 24.10 15.62 -27.22
C GLN A 286 23.97 16.31 -28.58
N HIS A 287 24.91 16.07 -29.51
CA HIS A 287 24.87 16.61 -30.86
C HIS A 287 23.67 16.10 -31.68
N ASP A 288 23.37 14.79 -31.63
CA ASP A 288 22.19 14.22 -32.32
C ASP A 288 20.86 14.79 -31.77
N LEU A 289 20.74 14.90 -30.44
CA LEU A 289 19.57 15.51 -29.80
C LEU A 289 19.44 17.00 -30.14
N MET A 290 20.55 17.74 -30.22
CA MET A 290 20.56 19.15 -30.67
C MET A 290 20.02 19.26 -32.10
N CYS A 291 20.51 18.43 -33.02
CA CYS A 291 20.09 18.45 -34.42
C CYS A 291 18.61 18.09 -34.58
N ARG A 292 18.12 17.06 -33.88
CA ARG A 292 16.70 16.67 -33.93
C ARG A 292 15.78 17.76 -33.37
N ARG A 293 16.19 18.43 -32.29
CA ARG A 293 15.36 19.45 -31.65
C ARG A 293 15.38 20.78 -32.38
N LYS A 294 16.45 21.10 -33.12
CA LYS A 294 16.55 22.27 -33.99
C LYS A 294 15.52 22.26 -35.14
N ILE A 295 15.04 21.07 -35.54
CA ILE A 295 14.06 20.89 -36.62
C ILE A 295 12.62 21.17 -36.16
N LEU A 296 12.35 21.25 -34.85
CA LEU A 296 11.00 21.50 -34.33
C LEU A 296 10.60 22.97 -34.53
N GLY A 297 9.58 23.21 -35.35
CA GLY A 297 9.06 24.56 -35.64
C GLY A 297 8.49 25.30 -34.43
N ASP A 298 8.18 24.60 -33.32
CA ASP A 298 7.76 25.26 -32.07
C ASP A 298 8.90 26.05 -31.39
N MET A 299 10.15 25.85 -31.81
CA MET A 299 11.31 26.65 -31.38
C MET A 299 11.21 28.11 -31.86
N GLU A 300 10.59 28.34 -33.02
CA GLU A 300 10.43 29.68 -33.62
C GLU A 300 9.43 30.55 -32.85
N LYS A 301 8.57 29.94 -32.03
CA LYS A 301 7.58 30.65 -31.19
C LYS A 301 8.16 31.16 -29.86
N ILE A 302 9.33 30.67 -29.43
CA ILE A 302 9.99 31.18 -28.23
C ILE A 302 10.85 32.38 -28.65
N SER A 303 10.25 33.57 -28.67
CA SER A 303 10.88 34.84 -29.08
C SER A 303 12.10 35.30 -28.24
N ALA A 304 12.54 34.51 -27.26
CA ALA A 304 13.69 34.78 -26.39
C ALA A 304 14.96 34.00 -26.78
N TYR A 305 14.89 33.15 -27.81
CA TYR A 305 16.04 32.42 -28.37
C TYR A 305 16.35 32.79 -29.84
N LEU A 306 15.68 33.82 -30.37
CA LEU A 306 16.13 34.60 -31.53
C LEU A 306 17.10 35.69 -31.05
#